data_AF-A0A1F3JWG2-F1
#
_entry.id   AF-A0A1F3JWG2-F1
#
_cell.length_a   1.000
_cell.length_b   1.000
_cell.length_c   1.000
_cell.angle_alpha   90.00
_cell.angle_beta   90.00
_cell.angle_gamma   90.00
#
_symmetry.space_group_name_H-M   'P 1'
#
loop_
_entity.id
_entity.type
_entity.pdbx_description
1 polymer ?
#
loop_
_entity_poly.entity_id
_entity_poly.type
_entity_poly.pdbx_seq_one_letter_code
_entity_poly.pdbx_strand_id
1 'polypeptide(L)'
;MEKNKIWFIHRILEYGLLRDWVFILKKYGIDEIAQIAINLKDLDKKTISLISVLSGVPKENFLCYNTEASNQKHWNLKKVNE
;
A
#
# COMPACT_ATOMS: atom_id res chain seq x y z
N MET A 1 -8.04 19.71 -3.85
CA MET A 1 -8.11 19.24 -2.45
C MET A 1 -7.94 17.72 -2.32
N GLU A 2 -8.54 16.92 -3.19
CA GLU A 2 -8.50 15.44 -3.11
C GLU A 2 -7.10 14.81 -3.25
N LYS A 3 -6.25 15.32 -4.16
CA LYS A 3 -4.87 14.83 -4.30
C LYS A 3 -4.06 14.94 -3.00
N ASN A 4 -4.30 16.01 -2.23
CA ASN A 4 -3.63 16.22 -0.94
C ASN A 4 -4.11 15.20 0.11
N LYS A 5 -5.39 14.79 0.05
CA LYS A 5 -5.96 13.76 0.93
C LYS A 5 -5.33 12.39 0.68
N ILE A 6 -5.26 11.95 -0.57
CA ILE A 6 -4.66 10.66 -0.95
C ILE A 6 -3.20 10.63 -0.48
N TRP A 7 -2.42 11.66 -0.82
CA TRP A 7 -1.02 11.75 -0.41
C TRP A 7 -0.86 11.73 1.12
N PHE A 8 -1.70 12.48 1.84
CA PHE A 8 -1.64 12.53 3.31
C PHE A 8 -1.96 11.19 3.96
N ILE A 9 -3.03 10.52 3.52
CA ILE A 9 -3.41 9.20 4.03
C ILE A 9 -2.31 8.17 3.70
N HIS A 10 -1.80 8.17 2.47
CA HIS A 10 -0.71 7.28 2.07
C HIS A 10 0.53 7.47 2.95
N ARG A 11 0.93 8.71 3.25
CA ARG A 11 2.07 8.99 4.14
C ARG A 11 1.88 8.47 5.56
N ILE A 12 0.66 8.58 6.10
CA ILE A 12 0.36 8.06 7.45
C ILE A 12 0.32 6.54 7.44
N LEU A 13 -0.17 5.92 6.37
CA LEU A 13 -0.16 4.47 6.23
C LEU A 13 1.27 3.90 6.19
N GLU A 14 2.21 4.57 5.52
CA GLU A 14 3.59 4.08 5.41
C GLU A 14 4.48 4.42 6.61
N TYR A 15 4.32 5.62 7.18
CA TYR A 15 5.27 6.17 8.16
C TYR A 15 4.61 6.76 9.40
N GLY A 16 3.29 6.76 9.48
CA GLY A 16 2.55 7.40 10.56
C GLY A 16 2.77 6.70 11.91
N LEU A 17 2.72 7.50 12.98
CA LEU A 17 2.66 6.95 14.33
C LEU A 17 1.23 6.45 14.60
N LEU A 18 1.08 5.63 15.65
CA LEU A 18 -0.24 5.13 16.06
C LEU A 18 -1.25 6.27 16.30
N ARG A 19 -0.79 7.43 16.77
CA ARG A 19 -1.64 8.62 16.96
C ARG A 19 -2.17 9.17 15.64
N ASP A 20 -1.34 9.18 14.61
CA ASP A 20 -1.71 9.62 13.26
C ASP A 20 -2.71 8.63 12.64
N TRP A 21 -2.48 7.34 12.85
CA TRP A 21 -3.41 6.29 12.45
C TRP A 21 -4.80 6.47 13.08
N VAL A 22 -4.86 6.62 14.40
CA VAL A 22 -6.12 6.87 15.12
C VAL A 22 -6.80 8.16 14.64
N PHE A 23 -6.00 9.20 14.36
CA PHE A 23 -6.51 10.46 13.84
C PHE A 23 -7.18 10.28 12.47
N ILE A 24 -6.52 9.62 11.51
CA ILE A 24 -7.12 9.43 10.17
C ILE A 24 -8.30 8.48 10.21
N LEU A 25 -8.26 7.45 11.05
CA LEU A 25 -9.37 6.52 11.24
C LEU A 25 -10.61 7.24 11.76
N LYS A 26 -10.45 8.15 12.73
CA LYS A 26 -11.55 8.97 13.26
C LYS A 26 -12.05 10.01 12.24
N LYS A 27 -11.14 10.54 11.41
CA LYS A 27 -11.45 11.63 10.48
C LYS A 27 -12.14 11.16 9.20
N TYR A 28 -11.68 10.06 8.61
CA TYR A 28 -12.13 9.57 7.30
C TYR A 28 -12.91 8.25 7.39
N GLY A 29 -12.75 7.49 8.48
CA GLY A 29 -13.34 6.16 8.60
C GLY A 29 -12.59 5.10 7.81
N ILE A 30 -12.82 3.83 8.15
CA ILE A 30 -12.08 2.72 7.56
C ILE A 30 -12.43 2.51 6.08
N ASP A 31 -13.68 2.73 5.68
CA ASP A 31 -14.13 2.51 4.31
C ASP A 31 -13.45 3.46 3.33
N GLU A 32 -13.34 4.75 3.66
CA GLU A 32 -12.66 5.74 2.82
C GLU A 32 -11.15 5.46 2.73
N ILE A 33 -10.53 5.08 3.85
CA ILE A 33 -9.12 4.67 3.89
C ILE A 33 -8.90 3.44 2.99
N ALA A 34 -9.78 2.45 3.05
CA ALA A 34 -9.70 1.25 2.21
C ALA A 34 -9.85 1.57 0.72
N GLN A 35 -10.81 2.43 0.35
CA GLN A 35 -10.98 2.87 -1.05
C GLN A 35 -9.72 3.56 -1.60
N ILE A 36 -9.04 4.35 -0.77
CA ILE A 36 -7.77 4.96 -1.16
C ILE A 36 -6.67 3.90 -1.25
N ALA A 37 -6.54 3.04 -0.24
CA ALA A 37 -5.49 2.04 -0.14
C ALA A 37 -5.52 1.01 -1.28
N ILE A 38 -6.71 0.62 -1.74
CA ILE A 38 -6.90 -0.28 -2.90
C ILE A 38 -6.18 0.23 -4.16
N ASN A 39 -6.17 1.55 -4.34
CA ASN A 39 -5.64 2.22 -5.53
C ASN A 39 -4.17 2.64 -5.39
N LEU A 40 -3.52 2.39 -4.25
CA LEU A 40 -2.11 2.73 -4.04
C LEU A 40 -1.21 1.74 -4.80
N LYS A 41 -0.17 2.30 -5.44
CA LYS A 41 0.81 1.52 -6.21
C LYS A 41 1.77 0.73 -5.34
N ASP A 42 1.96 1.19 -4.10
CA ASP A 42 2.84 0.54 -3.13
C ASP A 42 2.26 0.73 -1.73
N LEU A 43 2.35 -0.34 -0.95
CA LEU A 43 1.99 -0.39 0.46
C LEU A 43 2.60 -1.67 1.05
N ASP A 44 3.09 -1.60 2.28
CA ASP A 44 3.66 -2.78 2.90
C ASP A 44 2.58 -3.83 3.22
N LYS A 45 2.98 -5.11 3.17
CA LYS A 45 2.07 -6.24 3.36
C LYS A 45 1.36 -6.25 4.72
N LYS A 46 1.97 -5.70 5.78
CA LYS A 46 1.35 -5.66 7.11
C LYS A 46 0.23 -4.64 7.13
N THR A 47 0.44 -3.48 6.53
CA THR A 47 -0.57 -2.44 6.39
C THR A 47 -1.73 -2.90 5.51
N ILE A 48 -1.46 -3.57 4.38
CA ILE A 48 -2.53 -4.18 3.56
C ILE A 48 -3.34 -5.18 4.39
N SER A 49 -2.68 -6.06 5.14
CA SER A 49 -3.35 -7.04 6.00
C SER A 49 -4.22 -6.36 7.06
N LEU A 50 -3.73 -5.28 7.69
CA LEU A 50 -4.48 -4.53 8.68
C LEU A 50 -5.75 -3.91 8.08
N ILE A 51 -5.60 -3.20 6.96
CA ILE A 51 -6.73 -2.53 6.30
C ILE A 51 -7.74 -3.56 5.79
N SER A 52 -7.27 -4.68 5.23
CA SER A 52 -8.10 -5.79 4.77
C SER A 52 -8.98 -6.34 5.91
N VAL A 53 -8.41 -6.60 7.08
CA VAL A 53 -9.16 -7.10 8.25
C VAL A 53 -10.17 -6.06 8.75
N LEU A 54 -9.77 -4.79 8.84
CA LEU A 54 -10.62 -3.74 9.40
C LEU A 54 -11.77 -3.32 8.48
N SER A 55 -11.55 -3.35 7.16
CA SER A 55 -12.55 -2.96 6.15
C SER A 55 -13.38 -4.13 5.62
N GLY A 56 -12.94 -5.37 5.86
CA GLY A 56 -13.52 -6.57 5.23
C GLY A 56 -13.18 -6.72 3.74
N VAL A 57 -12.37 -5.83 3.17
CA VAL A 57 -11.92 -5.93 1.77
C VAL A 57 -10.85 -7.03 1.65
N PRO A 58 -10.99 -8.00 0.74
CA PRO A 58 -9.93 -8.99 0.48
C PRO A 58 -8.62 -8.32 0.07
N LYS A 59 -7.48 -8.79 0.62
CA LYS A 59 -6.15 -8.26 0.30
C LYS A 59 -5.80 -8.34 -1.19
N GLU A 60 -6.39 -9.30 -1.90
CA GLU A 60 -6.29 -9.49 -3.34
C GLU A 60 -6.87 -8.32 -4.15
N ASN A 61 -7.70 -7.46 -3.55
CA ASN A 61 -8.25 -6.31 -4.23
C ASN A 61 -7.28 -5.12 -4.27
N PHE A 62 -6.20 -5.14 -3.47
CA PHE A 62 -5.24 -4.05 -3.42
C PHE A 62 -4.27 -4.15 -4.59
N LEU A 63 -4.11 -3.06 -5.36
CA LEU A 63 -3.28 -3.03 -6.58
C LEU A 63 -1.84 -3.49 -6.30
N CYS A 64 -1.25 -3.03 -5.21
CA CYS A 64 0.10 -3.38 -4.78
C CYS A 64 0.24 -4.83 -4.27
N TYR A 65 -0.84 -5.52 -3.89
CA TYR A 65 -0.75 -6.90 -3.39
C TYR A 65 -0.51 -7.91 -4.51
N ASN A 66 -1.14 -7.70 -5.67
CA ASN A 66 -1.00 -8.57 -6.85
C ASN A 66 0.20 -8.18 -7.73
N THR A 67 0.82 -7.02 -7.48
CA THR A 67 1.94 -6.56 -8.28
C THR A 67 3.16 -7.42 -7.95
N GLU A 68 3.53 -8.32 -8.87
CA GLU A 68 4.76 -9.08 -8.75
C GLU A 68 5.94 -8.11 -8.68
N ALA A 69 6.83 -8.32 -7.69
CA ALA A 69 8.08 -7.60 -7.63
C ALA A 69 8.78 -7.77 -8.98
N SER A 70 9.24 -6.67 -9.56
CA SER A 70 9.93 -6.71 -10.85
C SER A 70 11.07 -7.73 -10.77
N ASN A 71 10.93 -8.88 -11.44
CA ASN A 71 11.97 -9.87 -11.63
C ASN A 71 13.01 -9.30 -12.61
N GLN A 72 13.69 -8.21 -12.21
CA GLN A 72 14.88 -7.76 -12.91
C GLN A 72 15.92 -8.85 -12.71
N LYS A 73 16.11 -9.68 -13.76
CA LYS A 73 17.28 -10.55 -13.86
C LYS A 73 18.50 -9.66 -13.62
N HIS A 74 19.14 -9.83 -12.47
CA HIS A 74 20.35 -9.09 -12.13
C HIS A 74 21.36 -9.38 -13.24
N TRP A 75 21.86 -8.31 -13.90
CA TRP A 75 22.92 -8.27 -14.91
C TRP A 75 23.18 -9.61 -15.61
N ASN A 76 22.68 -9.80 -16.84
CA ASN A 76 23.04 -10.94 -17.69
C ASN A 76 24.57 -11.03 -17.80
N LEU A 77 25.20 -11.84 -16.95
CA LEU A 77 26.58 -12.27 -17.14
C LEU A 77 26.56 -13.13 -18.40
N LYS A 78 26.80 -12.52 -19.56
CA LYS A 78 27.14 -13.25 -20.77
C LYS A 78 28.35 -14.10 -20.40
N LYS A 79 28.17 -15.41 -20.26
CA LYS A 79 29.31 -16.31 -20.29
C LYS A 79 29.95 -16.12 -21.66
N VAL A 80 31.13 -15.51 -21.68
CA VAL A 80 32.03 -15.55 -22.84
C VAL A 80 32.48 -17.01 -22.90
N ASN A 81 32.06 -17.73 -23.93
CA ASN A 81 32.50 -19.09 -24.17
C ASN A 81 33.94 -19.02 -24.72
N GLU A 82 34.88 -19.68 -24.04
CA GLU A 82 36.22 -20.04 -24.53
C GLU A 82 36.14 -21.15 -25.59
#